data_AF-A0A2E6LK03-F1
#
_entry.id   AF-A0A2E6LK03-F1
#
_cell.length_a   1.000
_cell.length_b   1.000
_cell.length_c   1.000
_cell.angle_alpha   90.00
_cell.angle_beta   90.00
_cell.angle_gamma   90.00
#
_symmetry.space_group_name_H-M   'P 1'
#
loop_
_entity.id
_entity.type
_entity.pdbx_description
1 polymer ?
#
loop_
_entity_poly.entity_id
_entity_poly.type
_entity_poly.pdbx_seq_one_letter_code
_entity_poly.pdbx_strand_id
1 'polypeptide(L)'
;MKKIILINILIFSFLFFYGCSKREKYENVILEQQEEEEPQLDSCVDYTSVNPDSLESYWELFVEDVKCSRGGPNYGEINKTVTLYFIVPTAETIASGVTVDHAGYSTYAGYCNSEAVNIGVIEDYWIDYTEVQKLWLMYHEFGHDVYRYRHSSDPKDIMYPSVARSDVKINDFIRAKEKFFKRDFEGIEYISCDQD
;
A
#
# COMPACT_ATOMS: atom_id res chain seq x y z
N MET A 1 -58.50 -49.26 -12.40
CA MET A 1 -59.03 -49.03 -11.04
C MET A 1 -57.84 -49.05 -10.06
N LYS A 2 -57.65 -47.95 -9.28
CA LYS A 2 -57.22 -47.91 -7.86
C LYS A 2 -55.93 -48.69 -7.46
N LYS A 3 -54.83 -48.12 -6.95
CA LYS A 3 -54.63 -47.21 -5.79
C LYS A 3 -53.12 -46.83 -5.65
N ILE A 4 -52.76 -45.55 -5.39
CA ILE A 4 -52.24 -44.96 -4.10
C ILE A 4 -50.79 -45.41 -3.76
N ILE A 5 -49.73 -44.60 -3.94
CA ILE A 5 -49.20 -43.44 -3.16
C ILE A 5 -48.47 -43.82 -1.84
N LEU A 6 -47.30 -43.17 -1.63
CA LEU A 6 -46.47 -43.01 -0.40
C LEU A 6 -45.67 -44.27 0.01
N ILE A 7 -44.35 -44.20 0.25
CA ILE A 7 -43.75 -43.61 1.45
C ILE A 7 -42.29 -43.22 1.16
N ASN A 8 -41.95 -42.00 1.53
CA ASN A 8 -40.61 -41.49 1.70
C ASN A 8 -40.19 -41.74 3.16
N ILE A 9 -38.87 -41.82 3.43
CA ILE A 9 -38.19 -41.79 4.74
C ILE A 9 -37.83 -43.17 5.35
N LEU A 10 -36.59 -43.22 5.90
CA LEU A 10 -35.89 -44.28 6.67
C LEU A 10 -35.12 -45.29 5.79
N ILE A 11 -33.78 -45.28 5.69
CA ILE A 11 -32.79 -45.30 6.78
C ILE A 11 -31.43 -44.85 6.26
N PHE A 12 -30.88 -43.86 6.95
CA PHE A 12 -29.48 -43.48 7.00
C PHE A 12 -28.67 -44.60 7.67
N SER A 13 -27.42 -44.80 7.22
CA SER A 13 -26.40 -45.63 7.86
C SER A 13 -26.37 -47.12 7.47
N PHE A 14 -25.52 -47.46 6.51
CA PHE A 14 -24.42 -48.40 6.75
C PHE A 14 -23.30 -48.11 5.74
N LEU A 15 -22.36 -47.28 6.17
CA LEU A 15 -20.97 -47.41 5.71
C LEU A 15 -20.52 -48.84 6.03
N PHE A 16 -19.79 -49.49 5.11
CA PHE A 16 -18.41 -49.94 5.32
C PHE A 16 -17.96 -50.90 4.18
N PHE A 17 -17.06 -50.39 3.34
CA PHE A 17 -15.90 -51.01 2.65
C PHE A 17 -16.04 -52.32 1.85
N TYR A 18 -15.80 -52.22 0.54
CA TYR A 18 -14.94 -53.08 -0.31
C TYR A 18 -14.81 -52.33 -1.65
N GLY A 19 -13.67 -52.08 -2.30
CA GLY A 19 -12.26 -52.39 -2.11
C GLY A 19 -11.48 -51.65 -3.20
N CYS A 20 -10.22 -51.36 -2.90
CA CYS A 20 -9.27 -50.56 -3.67
C CYS A 20 -9.00 -51.11 -5.09
N SER A 21 -8.91 -50.24 -6.12
CA SER A 21 -8.15 -50.53 -7.34
C SER A 21 -7.63 -49.26 -8.03
N LYS A 22 -6.30 -49.23 -8.16
CA LYS A 22 -5.42 -48.35 -8.94
C LYS A 22 -5.39 -46.87 -8.58
N ARG A 23 -4.42 -46.56 -7.71
CA ARG A 23 -3.81 -45.23 -7.51
C ARG A 23 -3.01 -44.87 -8.76
N GLU A 24 -3.63 -44.19 -9.73
CA GLU A 24 -2.85 -43.40 -10.68
C GLU A 24 -2.28 -42.22 -9.91
N LYS A 25 -0.95 -42.20 -9.83
CA LYS A 25 -0.19 -41.11 -9.24
C LYS A 25 -0.30 -39.95 -10.22
N TYR A 26 -1.38 -39.16 -10.11
CA TYR A 26 -1.38 -37.81 -10.64
C TYR A 26 -0.35 -37.05 -9.84
N GLU A 27 0.87 -37.05 -10.37
CA GLU A 27 1.86 -36.03 -10.08
C GLU A 27 1.19 -34.72 -10.49
N ASN A 28 0.64 -34.00 -9.49
CA ASN A 28 0.32 -32.60 -9.65
C ASN A 28 1.64 -31.92 -9.98
N VAL A 29 1.97 -31.85 -11.26
CA VAL A 29 2.96 -30.93 -11.77
C VAL A 29 2.33 -29.57 -11.53
N ILE A 30 2.62 -28.99 -10.36
CA ILE A 30 2.54 -27.56 -10.17
C ILE A 30 3.58 -27.03 -11.16
N LEU A 31 3.12 -26.69 -12.36
CA LEU A 31 3.85 -25.74 -13.19
C LEU A 31 3.86 -24.47 -12.33
N GLU A 32 4.93 -24.28 -11.56
CA GLU A 32 5.36 -22.93 -11.20
C GLU A 32 5.48 -22.22 -12.54
N GLN A 33 4.44 -21.47 -12.91
CA GLN A 33 4.61 -20.40 -13.87
C GLN A 33 5.62 -19.49 -13.21
N GLN A 34 6.88 -19.68 -13.58
CA GLN A 34 7.95 -18.74 -13.27
C GLN A 34 7.50 -17.43 -13.89
N GLU A 35 6.93 -16.56 -13.06
CA GLU A 35 6.56 -15.20 -13.43
C GLU A 35 7.86 -14.57 -13.93
N GLU A 36 7.95 -14.33 -15.24
CA GLU A 36 9.12 -13.70 -15.83
C GLU A 36 9.21 -12.29 -15.23
N GLU A 37 10.21 -12.06 -14.37
CA GLU A 37 10.40 -10.75 -13.75
C GLU A 37 10.65 -9.73 -14.86
N GLU A 38 9.69 -8.83 -15.06
CA GLU A 38 9.87 -7.70 -15.97
C GLU A 38 11.12 -6.91 -15.53
N PRO A 39 12.00 -6.52 -16.47
CA PRO A 39 13.13 -5.66 -16.13
C PRO A 39 12.60 -4.39 -15.47
N GLN A 40 13.28 -3.94 -14.41
CA GLN A 40 12.90 -2.73 -13.72
C GLN A 40 12.95 -1.53 -14.68
N LEU A 41 11.91 -0.70 -14.63
CA LEU A 41 11.89 0.57 -15.35
C LEU A 41 13.01 1.50 -14.86
N ASP A 42 13.52 2.32 -15.76
CA ASP A 42 14.57 3.28 -15.44
C ASP A 42 14.12 4.25 -14.34
N SER A 43 15.00 4.49 -13.38
CA SER A 43 14.82 5.45 -12.28
C SER A 43 16.14 6.09 -11.93
N CYS A 44 16.11 7.38 -11.59
CA CYS A 44 17.30 8.12 -11.20
C CYS A 44 17.74 7.88 -9.75
N VAL A 45 16.96 7.10 -8.98
CA VAL A 45 17.31 6.64 -7.63
C VAL A 45 17.25 5.12 -7.53
N ASP A 46 17.97 4.58 -6.56
CA ASP A 46 17.93 3.16 -6.20
C ASP A 46 16.93 2.94 -5.05
N TYR A 47 15.76 2.38 -5.37
CA TYR A 47 14.72 2.08 -4.39
C TYR A 47 15.10 0.99 -3.38
N THR A 48 16.19 0.25 -3.61
CA THR A 48 16.69 -0.76 -2.67
C THR A 48 17.64 -0.18 -1.62
N SER A 49 17.98 1.11 -1.72
CA SER A 49 18.92 1.78 -0.82
C SER A 49 18.32 2.19 0.54
N VAL A 50 16.99 2.14 0.68
CA VAL A 50 16.30 2.52 1.91
C VAL A 50 16.51 1.51 3.03
N ASN A 51 16.59 2.00 4.26
CA ASN A 51 16.57 1.15 5.44
C ASN A 51 15.11 0.92 5.86
N PRO A 52 14.59 -0.32 5.79
CA PRO A 52 13.19 -0.60 6.13
C PRO A 52 12.82 -0.30 7.57
N ASP A 53 13.79 -0.08 8.46
CA ASP A 53 13.56 0.27 9.87
C ASP A 53 13.66 1.79 10.15
N SER A 54 13.91 2.61 9.13
CA SER A 54 14.05 4.07 9.26
C SER A 54 13.18 4.82 8.27
N LEU A 55 12.13 5.47 8.77
CA LEU A 55 11.27 6.35 7.99
C LEU A 55 12.06 7.52 7.37
N GLU A 56 13.13 7.94 8.02
CA GLU A 56 14.03 9.00 7.54
C GLU A 56 14.72 8.60 6.23
N SER A 57 15.10 7.33 6.07
CA SER A 57 15.71 6.87 4.81
C SER A 57 14.74 6.97 3.62
N TYR A 58 13.44 6.80 3.85
CA TYR A 58 12.40 7.01 2.82
C TYR A 58 12.23 8.49 2.48
N TRP A 59 12.39 9.38 3.47
CA TRP A 59 12.40 10.82 3.24
C TRP A 59 13.60 11.26 2.41
N GLU A 60 14.80 10.79 2.75
CA GLU A 60 16.02 11.07 1.99
C GLU A 60 15.88 10.61 0.53
N LEU A 61 15.41 9.36 0.33
CA LEU A 61 15.11 8.83 -0.99
C LEU A 61 14.10 9.70 -1.74
N PHE A 62 13.00 10.12 -1.10
CA PHE A 62 12.00 10.98 -1.72
C PHE A 62 12.57 12.34 -2.16
N VAL A 63 13.38 12.98 -1.32
CA VAL A 63 14.03 14.27 -1.64
C VAL A 63 14.95 14.11 -2.85
N GLU A 64 15.75 13.04 -2.88
CA GLU A 64 16.63 12.74 -4.02
C GLU A 64 15.85 12.45 -5.30
N ASP A 65 14.79 11.65 -5.21
CA ASP A 65 13.96 11.26 -6.35
C ASP A 65 13.27 12.47 -6.99
N VAL A 66 12.68 13.35 -6.16
CA VAL A 66 12.10 14.60 -6.66
C VAL A 66 13.14 15.46 -7.36
N LYS A 67 14.33 15.60 -6.75
CA LYS A 67 15.41 16.43 -7.29
C LYS A 67 15.89 15.91 -8.63
N CYS A 68 16.09 14.59 -8.77
CA CYS A 68 16.59 14.02 -10.02
C CYS A 68 15.50 13.85 -11.09
N SER A 69 14.26 13.51 -10.72
CA SER A 69 13.17 13.25 -11.66
C SER A 69 12.69 14.51 -12.39
N ARG A 70 12.64 15.65 -11.70
CA ARG A 70 12.04 16.89 -12.27
C ARG A 70 12.85 18.16 -12.04
N GLY A 71 14.05 18.07 -11.47
CA GLY A 71 14.82 19.26 -11.06
C GLY A 71 14.07 20.12 -10.05
N GLY A 72 13.20 19.48 -9.24
CA GLY A 72 12.29 20.16 -8.33
C GLY A 72 13.01 20.93 -7.20
N PRO A 73 12.25 21.67 -6.38
CA PRO A 73 12.82 22.32 -5.20
C PRO A 73 13.52 21.30 -4.31
N ASN A 74 14.63 21.69 -3.66
CA ASN A 74 15.27 20.82 -2.68
C ASN A 74 14.40 20.80 -1.41
N TYR A 75 13.51 19.82 -1.32
CA TYR A 75 12.61 19.68 -0.17
C TYR A 75 13.36 19.41 1.14
N GLY A 76 14.57 18.85 1.08
CA GLY A 76 15.45 18.75 2.25
C GLY A 76 15.94 20.12 2.78
N GLU A 77 15.94 21.18 1.95
CA GLU A 77 16.25 22.55 2.38
C GLU A 77 15.00 23.35 2.77
N ILE A 78 13.85 23.05 2.14
CA ILE A 78 12.58 23.77 2.36
C ILE A 78 11.91 23.27 3.64
N ASN A 79 11.79 21.95 3.81
CA ASN A 79 11.16 21.33 4.96
C ASN A 79 12.18 21.28 6.12
N LYS A 80 12.31 22.39 6.85
CA LYS A 80 13.24 22.58 7.96
C LYS A 80 12.95 21.70 9.17
N THR A 81 11.70 21.24 9.31
CA THR A 81 11.29 20.35 10.40
C THR A 81 10.66 19.10 9.83
N VAL A 82 11.37 17.98 9.94
CA VAL A 82 10.87 16.66 9.49
C VAL A 82 10.70 15.79 10.73
N THR A 83 9.47 15.46 11.05
CA THR A 83 9.09 14.61 12.19
C THR A 83 8.39 13.37 11.64
N LEU A 84 9.09 12.24 11.68
CA LEU A 84 8.60 10.94 11.25
C LEU A 84 8.66 10.01 12.45
N TYR A 85 7.61 9.24 12.69
CA TYR A 85 7.56 8.36 13.86
C TYR A 85 6.63 7.18 13.65
N PHE A 86 7.02 6.05 14.25
CA PHE A 86 6.14 4.91 14.41
C PHE A 86 5.21 5.10 15.59
N ILE A 87 4.01 4.55 15.46
CA ILE A 87 2.97 4.60 16.48
C ILE A 87 2.45 3.19 16.71
N VAL A 88 2.44 2.81 17.98
CA VAL A 88 1.64 1.68 18.45
C VAL A 88 0.30 2.26 18.93
N PRO A 89 -0.82 1.98 18.24
CA PRO A 89 -2.10 2.59 18.61
C PRO A 89 -2.51 2.23 20.04
N THR A 90 -2.77 3.24 20.86
CA THR A 90 -3.37 3.09 22.19
C THR A 90 -4.87 3.40 22.14
N ALA A 91 -5.59 3.06 23.21
CA ALA A 91 -6.99 3.46 23.33
C ALA A 91 -7.18 4.99 23.22
N GLU A 92 -6.22 5.77 23.72
CA GLU A 92 -6.27 7.24 23.60
C GLU A 92 -6.02 7.71 22.17
N THR A 93 -5.05 7.14 21.44
CA THR A 93 -4.78 7.54 20.05
C THR A 93 -5.94 7.17 19.13
N ILE A 94 -6.58 6.03 19.37
CA ILE A 94 -7.78 5.62 18.63
C ILE A 94 -8.94 6.58 18.93
N ALA A 95 -9.12 6.98 20.19
CA ALA A 95 -10.13 7.96 20.57
C ALA A 95 -9.87 9.36 19.98
N SER A 96 -8.60 9.70 19.67
CA SER A 96 -8.23 10.95 18.99
C SER A 96 -8.30 10.87 17.45
N GLY A 97 -8.76 9.75 16.89
CA GLY A 97 -8.93 9.58 15.44
C GLY A 97 -7.76 8.91 14.72
N VAL A 98 -6.76 8.38 15.42
CA VAL A 98 -5.80 7.41 14.83
C VAL A 98 -6.53 6.09 14.72
N THR A 99 -7.34 5.95 13.69
CA THR A 99 -8.15 4.77 13.48
C THR A 99 -7.32 3.67 12.82
N VAL A 100 -7.52 2.43 13.26
CA VAL A 100 -6.80 1.25 12.77
C VAL A 100 -7.01 0.96 11.29
N ASP A 101 -7.80 1.74 10.57
CA ASP A 101 -8.04 1.64 9.13
C ASP A 101 -7.05 2.48 8.29
N HIS A 102 -6.15 3.24 8.92
CA HIS A 102 -5.08 3.99 8.24
C HIS A 102 -3.72 3.39 8.57
N ALA A 103 -2.87 3.17 7.57
CA ALA A 103 -1.51 2.66 7.78
C ALA A 103 -0.49 3.76 8.11
N GLY A 104 -0.80 4.99 7.72
CA GLY A 104 -0.07 6.20 8.05
C GLY A 104 -1.03 7.39 8.06
N TYR A 105 -0.56 8.51 8.57
CA TYR A 105 -1.28 9.76 8.48
C TYR A 105 -0.34 10.95 8.53
N SER A 106 -0.70 11.98 7.77
CA SER A 106 -0.15 13.32 7.85
C SER A 106 -1.04 14.21 8.74
N THR A 107 -0.43 15.22 9.38
CA THR A 107 -1.14 16.11 10.32
C THR A 107 -1.24 17.54 9.77
N TYR A 108 -2.16 18.34 10.34
CA TYR A 108 -2.27 19.77 9.99
C TYR A 108 -0.95 20.53 10.13
N ALA A 109 -0.12 20.14 11.11
CA ALA A 109 1.19 20.72 11.32
C ALA A 109 2.20 20.41 10.19
N GLY A 110 1.96 19.37 9.39
CA GLY A 110 2.69 19.05 8.16
C GLY A 110 2.02 19.72 6.96
N TYR A 111 0.89 19.21 6.48
CA TYR A 111 0.27 19.65 5.22
C TYR A 111 -0.09 21.15 5.15
N CYS A 112 -0.35 21.83 6.28
CA CYS A 112 -0.60 23.28 6.31
C CYS A 112 0.62 24.13 6.67
N ASN A 113 1.81 23.53 6.75
CA ASN A 113 3.06 24.25 6.97
C ASN A 113 4.10 23.81 5.92
N SER A 114 4.37 24.68 4.94
CA SER A 114 5.30 24.37 3.84
C SER A 114 6.75 24.13 4.29
N GLU A 115 7.12 24.51 5.52
CA GLU A 115 8.45 24.25 6.09
C GLU A 115 8.51 22.97 6.95
N ALA A 116 7.42 22.22 7.07
CA ALA A 116 7.35 21.04 7.92
C ALA A 116 6.88 19.78 7.18
N VAL A 117 7.30 18.64 7.69
CA VAL A 117 6.75 17.31 7.41
C VAL A 117 6.50 16.67 8.78
N ASN A 118 5.29 16.17 8.99
CA ASN A 118 4.86 15.55 10.24
C ASN A 118 3.92 14.37 9.93
N ILE A 119 4.53 13.18 9.89
CA ILE A 119 3.91 11.94 9.47
C ILE A 119 4.06 10.90 10.57
N GLY A 120 2.93 10.28 10.93
CA GLY A 120 2.87 9.10 11.77
C GLY A 120 2.63 7.85 10.93
N VAL A 121 3.32 6.75 11.25
CA VAL A 121 3.11 5.43 10.63
C VAL A 121 2.71 4.43 11.70
N ILE A 122 1.66 3.64 11.46
CA ILE A 122 1.27 2.59 12.41
C ILE A 122 2.24 1.41 12.26
N GLU A 123 2.92 1.08 13.37
CA GLU A 123 4.01 0.08 13.38
C GLU A 123 3.54 -1.30 12.93
N ASP A 124 2.35 -1.73 13.39
CA ASP A 124 1.78 -3.05 13.05
C ASP A 124 1.62 -3.22 11.53
N TYR A 125 1.11 -2.19 10.83
CA TYR A 125 0.99 -2.24 9.37
C TYR A 125 2.36 -2.23 8.69
N TRP A 126 3.28 -1.42 9.20
CA TRP A 126 4.62 -1.30 8.61
C TRP A 126 5.37 -2.63 8.61
N ILE A 127 5.29 -3.39 9.69
CA ILE A 127 5.99 -4.68 9.83
C ILE A 127 5.46 -5.70 8.81
N ASP A 128 4.16 -5.64 8.48
CA ASP A 128 3.51 -6.57 7.55
C ASP A 128 3.66 -6.17 6.07
N TYR A 129 4.09 -4.94 5.79
CA TYR A 129 4.21 -4.42 4.43
C TYR A 129 5.46 -4.87 3.69
N THR A 130 5.29 -5.18 2.40
CA THR A 130 6.41 -5.38 1.48
C THR A 130 7.19 -4.08 1.30
N GLU A 131 8.43 -4.17 0.79
CA GLU A 131 9.26 -3.00 0.51
C GLU A 131 8.56 -2.00 -0.44
N VAL A 132 7.84 -2.51 -1.45
CA VAL A 132 7.08 -1.67 -2.39
C VAL A 132 5.88 -1.01 -1.71
N GLN A 133 5.19 -1.71 -0.81
CA GLN A 133 4.08 -1.12 -0.03
C GLN A 133 4.58 -0.02 0.91
N LYS A 134 5.77 -0.19 1.52
CA LYS A 134 6.41 0.85 2.34
C LYS A 134 6.76 2.09 1.51
N LEU A 135 7.34 1.92 0.32
CA LEU A 135 7.59 3.02 -0.62
C LEU A 135 6.29 3.76 -0.97
N TRP A 136 5.24 3.01 -1.30
CA TRP A 136 3.95 3.56 -1.67
C TRP A 136 3.33 4.36 -0.52
N LEU A 137 3.32 3.81 0.69
CA LEU A 137 2.83 4.49 1.89
C LEU A 137 3.59 5.80 2.13
N MET A 138 4.93 5.75 2.16
CA MET A 138 5.70 6.95 2.47
C MET A 138 5.50 8.04 1.42
N TYR A 139 5.51 7.69 0.12
CA TYR A 139 5.25 8.66 -0.95
C TYR A 139 3.83 9.23 -0.90
N HIS A 140 2.85 8.43 -0.46
CA HIS A 140 1.48 8.89 -0.23
C HIS A 140 1.44 9.97 0.86
N GLU A 141 2.01 9.70 2.03
CA GLU A 141 2.02 10.65 3.13
C GLU A 141 2.86 11.91 2.82
N PHE A 142 3.99 11.77 2.12
CA PHE A 142 4.73 12.91 1.58
C PHE A 142 3.91 13.69 0.56
N GLY A 143 3.03 13.04 -0.20
CA GLY A 143 2.08 13.70 -1.10
C GLY A 143 1.16 14.68 -0.38
N HIS A 144 0.67 14.31 0.80
CA HIS A 144 -0.11 15.18 1.67
C HIS A 144 0.73 16.35 2.20
N ASP A 145 1.90 16.08 2.79
CA ASP A 145 2.69 17.12 3.45
C ASP A 145 3.39 18.08 2.47
N VAL A 146 4.01 17.52 1.42
CA VAL A 146 4.88 18.28 0.51
C VAL A 146 4.09 18.95 -0.60
N TYR A 147 3.06 18.28 -1.12
CA TYR A 147 2.29 18.77 -2.27
C TYR A 147 0.85 19.14 -1.93
N ARG A 148 0.39 18.89 -0.70
CA ARG A 148 -1.01 19.06 -0.29
C ARG A 148 -1.98 18.29 -1.16
N TYR A 149 -1.58 17.18 -1.78
CA TYR A 149 -2.51 16.41 -2.59
C TYR A 149 -3.62 15.83 -1.70
N ARG A 150 -4.86 15.87 -2.19
CA ARG A 150 -5.94 15.04 -1.67
C ARG A 150 -5.86 13.63 -2.27
N HIS A 151 -6.64 12.74 -1.69
CA HIS A 151 -6.82 11.41 -2.25
C HIS A 151 -7.33 11.46 -3.69
N SER A 152 -6.73 10.64 -4.53
CA SER A 152 -7.20 10.34 -5.89
C SER A 152 -8.28 9.24 -5.86
N SER A 153 -8.95 9.03 -6.99
CA SER A 153 -9.97 7.98 -7.14
C SER A 153 -9.49 6.72 -7.87
N ASP A 154 -8.32 6.75 -8.52
CA ASP A 154 -7.77 5.61 -9.27
C ASP A 154 -6.86 4.77 -8.36
N PRO A 155 -7.14 3.46 -8.17
CA PRO A 155 -6.31 2.57 -7.35
C PRO A 155 -4.86 2.37 -7.84
N LYS A 156 -4.52 2.88 -9.02
CA LYS A 156 -3.16 2.87 -9.55
C LYS A 156 -2.33 4.09 -9.16
N ASP A 157 -2.94 5.12 -8.57
CA ASP A 157 -2.25 6.33 -8.17
C ASP A 157 -1.68 6.22 -6.76
N ILE A 158 -0.54 6.87 -6.53
CA ILE A 158 0.07 6.94 -5.19
C ILE A 158 -0.92 7.49 -4.17
N MET A 159 -1.69 8.52 -4.55
CA MET A 159 -2.67 9.17 -3.68
C MET A 159 -4.00 8.41 -3.55
N TYR A 160 -4.12 7.16 -3.98
CA TYR A 160 -5.31 6.36 -3.68
C TYR A 160 -5.43 6.12 -2.17
N PRO A 161 -6.61 6.28 -1.54
CA PRO A 161 -6.77 6.25 -0.07
C PRO A 161 -6.48 4.91 0.60
N SER A 162 -6.11 3.87 -0.16
CA SER A 162 -5.70 2.57 0.39
C SER A 162 -4.30 2.25 -0.07
N VAL A 163 -3.51 1.65 0.82
CA VAL A 163 -2.19 1.13 0.45
C VAL A 163 -2.36 0.12 -0.69
N ALA A 164 -1.39 0.13 -1.60
CA ALA A 164 -1.37 -0.77 -2.72
C ALA A 164 -1.43 -2.25 -2.27
N ARG A 165 -2.04 -3.08 -3.13
CA ARG A 165 -2.17 -4.53 -2.89
C ARG A 165 -0.79 -5.16 -2.72
N SER A 166 -0.69 -6.25 -1.96
CA SER A 166 0.60 -6.90 -1.68
C SER A 166 1.31 -7.49 -2.92
N ASP A 167 0.58 -7.67 -4.02
CA ASP A 167 1.11 -8.19 -5.30
C ASP A 167 1.65 -7.09 -6.24
N VAL A 168 1.59 -5.81 -5.86
CA VAL A 168 2.19 -4.74 -6.67
C VAL A 168 3.71 -4.87 -6.75
N LYS A 169 4.26 -4.60 -7.92
CA LYS A 169 5.70 -4.71 -8.19
C LYS A 169 6.32 -3.32 -8.26
N ILE A 170 7.65 -3.26 -8.23
CA ILE A 170 8.39 -2.00 -8.30
C ILE A 170 8.06 -1.19 -9.57
N ASN A 171 7.80 -1.85 -10.70
CA ASN A 171 7.41 -1.18 -11.94
C ASN A 171 6.04 -0.49 -11.83
N ASP A 172 5.13 -1.00 -11.01
CA ASP A 172 3.83 -0.34 -10.76
C ASP A 172 4.04 0.93 -9.95
N PHE A 173 4.88 0.87 -8.92
CA PHE A 173 5.28 2.03 -8.13
C PHE A 173 5.95 3.10 -9.00
N ILE A 174 6.91 2.73 -9.86
CA ILE A 174 7.61 3.68 -10.74
C ILE A 174 6.60 4.40 -11.67
N ARG A 175 5.67 3.66 -12.28
CA ARG A 175 4.62 4.26 -13.14
C ARG A 175 3.74 5.23 -12.36
N ALA A 176 3.29 4.84 -11.16
CA ALA A 176 2.45 5.66 -10.30
C ALA A 176 3.19 6.93 -9.82
N LYS A 177 4.45 6.78 -9.43
CA LYS A 177 5.35 7.88 -9.04
C LYS A 177 5.53 8.90 -10.16
N GLU A 178 5.74 8.44 -11.39
CA GLU A 178 5.89 9.34 -12.53
C GLU A 178 4.65 10.21 -12.74
N LYS A 179 3.44 9.64 -12.60
CA LYS A 179 2.18 10.40 -12.60
C LYS A 179 2.13 11.39 -11.43
N PHE A 180 2.44 10.92 -10.23
CA PHE A 180 2.46 11.71 -9.00
C PHE A 180 3.36 12.95 -9.09
N PHE A 181 4.59 12.80 -9.59
CA PHE A 181 5.51 13.93 -9.79
C PHE A 181 5.08 14.85 -10.93
N LYS A 182 4.53 14.31 -12.02
CA LYS A 182 4.01 15.12 -13.14
C LYS A 182 2.70 15.82 -12.82
N ARG A 183 2.08 15.50 -11.68
CA ARG A 183 0.73 15.96 -11.29
C ARG A 183 -0.33 15.51 -12.30
N ASP A 184 -0.11 14.33 -12.89
CA ASP A 184 -0.89 13.79 -13.99
C ASP A 184 -1.74 12.62 -13.51
N PHE A 185 -2.65 12.91 -12.60
CA PHE A 185 -3.68 11.98 -12.15
C PHE A 185 -5.06 12.62 -12.17
N GLU A 186 -6.07 11.81 -12.43
CA GLU A 186 -7.44 12.28 -12.66
C GLU A 186 -8.03 12.86 -11.38
N GLY A 187 -8.68 14.03 -11.51
CA GLY A 187 -9.35 14.67 -10.39
C GLY A 187 -8.41 15.18 -9.29
N ILE A 188 -7.19 15.62 -9.66
CA ILE A 188 -6.25 16.19 -8.70
C ILE A 188 -6.88 17.37 -7.92
N GLU A 189 -6.94 17.21 -6.61
CA GLU A 189 -7.40 18.22 -5.67
C GLU A 189 -6.34 18.45 -4.59
N TYR A 190 -6.46 19.58 -3.90
CA TYR A 190 -5.51 20.00 -2.88
C TYR A 190 -6.19 20.20 -1.52
N ILE A 191 -5.49 19.87 -0.44
CA ILE A 191 -5.89 20.17 0.92
C ILE A 191 -5.85 21.70 1.07
N SER A 192 -6.95 22.27 1.57
CA SER A 192 -7.05 23.71 1.82
C SER A 192 -6.68 23.99 3.27
N CYS A 193 -5.94 25.07 3.47
CA CYS A 193 -5.46 25.54 4.75
C CYS A 193 -6.05 26.91 5.04
N ASP A 194 -6.23 27.25 6.31
CA ASP A 194 -6.85 28.52 6.73
C ASP A 194 -6.07 29.78 6.28
N GLN A 195 -4.83 29.59 5.83
CA GLN A 195 -3.94 30.66 5.36
C GLN A 195 -3.87 30.79 3.83
N ASP A 196 -4.67 30.03 3.08
CA ASP A 196 -4.74 30.09 1.61
C ASP A 196 -5.55 31.29 1.08
#